data_AF-A0A8B6H350-F1
#
_entry.id   AF-A0A8B6H350-F1
#
_cell.length_a   1.000
_cell.length_b   1.000
_cell.length_c   1.000
_cell.angle_alpha   90.00
_cell.angle_beta   90.00
_cell.angle_gamma   90.00
#
_symmetry.space_group_name_H-M   'P 1'
#
loop_
_entity.id
_entity.type
_entity.pdbx_description
1 polymer ?
#
loop_
_entity_poly.entity_id
_entity_poly.type
_entity_poly.pdbx_seq_one_letter_code
_entity_poly.pdbx_strand_id
1 'polypeptide(L)'
;MRYKGHNIGTEFERFYMDVSSDKLMDPLIHKHQFQTLLNTGKECKAKHKFIVVLIYSASYKFNGRQIIRNTFGSISNFANRYIEYVFVLGQTNNDTLQGEIEKENDRNRDMIQGNFIDSYKNLTFKRVFSLFWVNKYCKDAIFVIKIDDDITINIPLLIPYLNNKVDKNITNVLECFTMFEIQPYRTPRSKWYTSFSDYPFPTFPPFCAGPSSIMSINVIRQMYKATSIVPFFWLEDVYGSGFLPWVLNIKVVQPKCYIKDLHQSVNKQPCHLFYINNLKNVSDSYEMWKTLETGYKLKQNQSCKCW
;
A
#
# COMPACT_ATOMS: atom_id res chain seq x y z
N MET A 1 9.83 -5.81 22.66
CA MET A 1 8.78 -6.86 22.62
C MET A 1 9.45 -8.24 22.67
N ARG A 2 9.02 -9.14 23.57
CA ARG A 2 9.47 -10.55 23.57
C ARG A 2 8.57 -11.37 22.66
N TYR A 3 9.14 -12.10 21.70
CA TYR A 3 8.40 -13.05 20.86
C TYR A 3 9.14 -14.40 20.92
N LYS A 4 8.46 -15.46 21.38
CA LYS A 4 9.01 -16.82 21.59
C LYS A 4 10.32 -16.88 22.38
N GLY A 5 10.43 -16.16 23.50
CA GLY A 5 11.58 -16.28 24.42
C GLY A 5 12.93 -15.74 23.89
N HIS A 6 13.01 -15.31 22.64
CA HIS A 6 14.12 -14.54 22.10
C HIS A 6 13.77 -13.05 22.09
N ASN A 7 14.73 -12.23 22.51
CA ASN A 7 14.57 -10.78 22.55
C ASN A 7 14.85 -10.20 21.15
N ILE A 8 14.04 -10.61 20.17
CA ILE A 8 14.14 -10.16 18.76
C ILE A 8 14.10 -8.63 18.68
N GLY A 9 13.37 -7.95 19.59
CA GLY A 9 13.40 -6.50 19.70
C GLY A 9 14.82 -5.96 19.87
N THR A 10 15.55 -6.41 20.89
CA THR A 10 16.90 -5.90 21.16
C THR A 10 17.95 -6.35 20.13
N GLU A 11 17.79 -7.53 19.51
CA GLU A 11 18.74 -8.00 18.50
C GLU A 11 18.47 -7.44 17.11
N PHE A 12 17.22 -7.24 16.71
CA PHE A 12 16.85 -6.55 15.47
C PHE A 12 17.20 -5.06 15.58
N GLU A 13 16.87 -4.42 16.70
CA GLU A 13 17.30 -3.06 17.01
C GLU A 13 18.84 -2.99 17.05
N ARG A 14 19.56 -3.97 17.58
CA ARG A 14 21.04 -3.97 17.46
C ARG A 14 21.53 -4.20 16.04
N PHE A 15 21.00 -5.19 15.33
CA PHE A 15 21.46 -5.51 13.97
C PHE A 15 21.22 -4.36 12.98
N TYR A 16 20.14 -3.59 13.17
CA TYR A 16 19.80 -2.46 12.31
C TYR A 16 20.07 -1.06 12.92
N MET A 17 20.29 -0.94 14.24
CA MET A 17 20.54 0.33 14.95
C MET A 17 21.86 0.39 15.77
N ASP A 18 22.64 -0.70 15.90
CA ASP A 18 23.97 -0.71 16.56
C ASP A 18 25.09 -0.22 15.62
N VAL A 19 24.78 0.84 14.87
CA VAL A 19 25.77 1.67 14.22
C VAL A 19 25.52 3.08 14.76
N SER A 20 26.46 3.60 15.55
CA SER A 20 26.46 4.96 16.13
C SER A 20 25.70 5.98 15.27
N SER A 21 24.86 6.81 15.90
CA SER A 21 23.90 7.77 15.32
C SER A 21 24.38 8.62 14.13
N ASP A 22 25.69 8.78 13.95
CA ASP A 22 26.28 9.56 12.85
C ASP A 22 26.51 8.75 11.55
N LYS A 23 26.27 7.43 11.56
CA LYS A 23 26.43 6.52 10.40
C LYS A 23 25.13 5.88 9.92
N LEU A 24 23.99 6.14 10.58
CA LEU A 24 22.67 5.54 10.28
C LEU A 24 21.97 6.11 9.03
N MET A 25 22.65 6.90 8.22
CA MET A 25 22.11 7.27 6.91
C MET A 25 22.28 6.07 5.98
N ASP A 26 21.21 5.33 5.72
CA ASP A 26 21.20 4.32 4.67
C ASP A 26 21.57 4.96 3.31
N PRO A 27 22.73 4.64 2.74
CA PRO A 27 23.17 5.25 1.51
C PRO A 27 22.23 4.94 0.34
N LEU A 28 21.48 3.84 0.31
CA LEU A 28 20.65 3.51 -0.86
C LEU A 28 19.39 4.39 -0.95
N ILE A 29 18.71 4.59 0.17
CA ILE A 29 17.50 5.44 0.23
C ILE A 29 17.88 6.92 0.23
N HIS A 30 18.90 7.32 0.99
CA HIS A 30 19.33 8.72 1.05
C HIS A 30 20.08 9.18 -0.21
N LYS A 31 20.91 8.33 -0.84
CA LYS A 31 21.55 8.71 -2.13
C LYS A 31 20.56 8.78 -3.28
N HIS A 32 19.42 8.07 -3.20
CA HIS A 32 18.46 8.10 -4.29
C HIS A 32 17.81 9.48 -4.49
N GLN A 33 17.87 10.36 -3.47
CA GLN A 33 17.31 11.72 -3.50
C GLN A 33 15.98 11.75 -4.25
N PHE A 34 14.95 11.10 -3.72
CA PHE A 34 13.69 10.90 -4.44
C PHE A 34 13.15 12.20 -5.06
N GLN A 35 12.95 12.16 -6.37
CA GLN A 35 12.37 13.22 -7.17
C GLN A 35 11.07 12.75 -7.80
N THR A 36 10.12 13.67 -7.92
CA THR A 36 8.86 13.45 -8.62
C THR A 36 9.03 13.90 -10.07
N LEU A 37 9.14 12.96 -11.00
CA LEU A 37 9.27 13.21 -12.44
C LEU A 37 7.94 13.64 -13.05
N LEU A 38 6.88 12.89 -12.73
CA LEU A 38 5.51 13.21 -13.08
C LEU A 38 4.69 13.37 -11.82
N ASN A 39 3.79 14.36 -11.83
CA ASN A 39 2.88 14.63 -10.73
C ASN A 39 1.46 14.89 -11.24
N THR A 40 0.49 14.87 -10.33
CA THR A 40 -0.93 15.04 -10.69
C THR A 40 -1.31 16.48 -11.02
N GLY A 41 -0.48 17.47 -10.65
CA GLY A 41 -0.74 18.90 -10.86
C GLY A 41 -1.74 19.52 -9.86
N LYS A 42 -2.57 18.67 -9.22
CA LYS A 42 -3.65 19.04 -8.30
C LYS A 42 -3.51 18.37 -6.92
N GLU A 43 -2.27 18.06 -6.52
CA GLU A 43 -1.90 17.15 -5.45
C GLU A 43 -2.58 17.48 -4.12
N CYS A 44 -3.70 16.83 -3.81
CA CYS A 44 -4.50 17.06 -2.59
C CYS A 44 -4.83 18.54 -2.29
N LYS A 45 -4.73 19.45 -3.28
CA LYS A 45 -4.94 20.90 -3.11
C LYS A 45 -6.40 21.26 -2.93
N ALA A 46 -7.30 20.46 -3.52
CA ALA A 46 -8.73 20.72 -3.53
C ALA A 46 -9.47 19.84 -2.53
N LYS A 47 -10.07 20.47 -1.50
CA LYS A 47 -10.84 19.86 -0.41
C LYS A 47 -10.04 18.86 0.43
N HIS A 48 -10.39 18.78 1.71
CA HIS A 48 -9.76 17.83 2.62
C HIS A 48 -10.07 16.38 2.19
N LYS A 49 -9.02 15.59 1.96
CA LYS A 49 -9.15 14.20 1.49
C LYS A 49 -9.38 13.27 2.67
N PHE A 50 -10.44 12.47 2.61
CA PHE A 50 -10.65 11.43 3.61
C PHE A 50 -9.69 10.26 3.37
N ILE A 51 -9.52 9.87 2.12
CA ILE A 51 -8.63 8.77 1.71
C ILE A 51 -7.78 9.21 0.52
N VAL A 52 -6.50 8.86 0.55
CA VAL A 52 -5.63 8.81 -0.64
C VAL A 52 -5.31 7.35 -0.93
N VAL A 53 -5.72 6.87 -2.10
CA VAL A 53 -5.46 5.51 -2.57
C VAL A 53 -4.26 5.55 -3.52
N LEU A 54 -3.16 4.94 -3.08
CA LEU A 54 -1.95 4.75 -3.86
C LEU A 54 -2.02 3.40 -4.57
N ILE A 55 -2.06 3.43 -5.90
CA ILE A 55 -2.25 2.25 -6.73
C ILE A 55 -0.91 1.90 -7.39
N TYR A 56 -0.29 0.81 -6.97
CA TYR A 56 1.00 0.38 -7.53
C TYR A 56 0.75 -0.29 -8.86
N SER A 57 1.16 0.38 -9.93
CA SER A 57 1.03 -0.13 -11.29
C SER A 57 2.39 -0.18 -11.97
N ALA A 58 2.56 -1.16 -12.85
CA ALA A 58 3.73 -1.22 -13.72
C ALA A 58 3.58 -0.25 -14.89
N SER A 59 4.69 0.32 -15.36
CA SER A 59 4.74 1.26 -16.49
C SER A 59 3.88 0.84 -17.69
N TYR A 60 3.98 -0.42 -18.10
CA TYR A 60 3.28 -0.99 -19.27
C TYR A 60 1.79 -1.35 -19.05
N LYS A 61 1.25 -1.26 -17.82
CA LYS A 61 -0.14 -1.68 -17.50
C LYS A 61 -1.20 -0.60 -17.75
N PHE A 62 -1.18 0.06 -18.91
CA PHE A 62 -2.16 1.11 -19.29
C PHE A 62 -3.61 0.63 -19.18
N ASN A 63 -3.91 -0.56 -19.71
CA ASN A 63 -5.27 -1.11 -19.68
C ASN A 63 -5.76 -1.34 -18.25
N GLY A 64 -4.89 -1.85 -17.36
CA GLY A 64 -5.22 -2.04 -15.94
C GLY A 64 -5.60 -0.74 -15.25
N ARG A 65 -4.82 0.32 -15.48
CA ARG A 65 -5.14 1.66 -14.97
C ARG A 65 -6.47 2.17 -15.50
N GLN A 66 -6.76 2.00 -16.79
CA GLN A 66 -8.02 2.43 -17.38
C GLN A 66 -9.24 1.69 -16.80
N ILE A 67 -9.12 0.38 -16.53
CA ILE A 67 -10.18 -0.40 -15.88
C ILE A 67 -10.47 0.16 -14.48
N ILE A 68 -9.44 0.46 -13.70
CA ILE A 68 -9.62 1.04 -12.36
C ILE A 68 -10.34 2.39 -12.44
N ARG A 69 -9.93 3.28 -13.37
CA ARG A 69 -10.60 4.56 -13.62
C ARG A 69 -12.08 4.40 -13.95
N ASN A 70 -12.41 3.39 -14.75
CA ASN A 70 -13.78 3.14 -15.20
C ASN A 70 -14.64 2.34 -14.20
N THR A 71 -14.07 1.88 -13.08
CA THR A 71 -14.75 1.09 -12.05
C THR A 71 -14.76 1.85 -10.73
N PHE A 72 -14.20 1.29 -9.65
CA PHE A 72 -14.21 1.91 -8.33
C PHE A 72 -13.43 3.23 -8.28
N GLY A 73 -12.41 3.40 -9.13
CA GLY A 73 -11.62 4.62 -9.25
C GLY A 73 -12.41 5.83 -9.75
N SER A 74 -13.61 5.62 -10.31
CA SER A 74 -14.52 6.72 -10.69
C SER A 74 -15.19 7.41 -9.49
N ILE A 75 -15.21 6.76 -8.31
CA ILE A 75 -15.88 7.28 -7.12
C ILE A 75 -14.95 8.20 -6.33
N SER A 76 -14.99 9.49 -6.67
CA SER A 76 -14.21 10.53 -5.99
C SER A 76 -14.86 11.08 -4.70
N ASN A 77 -16.14 10.80 -4.48
CA ASN A 77 -16.85 11.14 -3.25
C ASN A 77 -17.89 10.05 -2.92
N PHE A 78 -17.94 9.65 -1.65
CA PHE A 78 -18.97 8.76 -1.13
C PHE A 78 -19.35 9.17 0.28
N ALA A 79 -20.64 9.35 0.57
CA ALA A 79 -21.14 9.77 1.88
C ALA A 79 -20.38 10.98 2.48
N ASN A 80 -20.18 12.04 1.66
CA ASN A 80 -19.44 13.26 2.01
C ASN A 80 -17.95 13.04 2.38
N ARG A 81 -17.36 11.90 1.98
CA ARG A 81 -15.93 11.62 2.10
C ARG A 81 -15.27 11.66 0.73
N TYR A 82 -14.29 12.54 0.57
CA TYR A 82 -13.54 12.69 -0.67
C TYR A 82 -12.40 11.66 -0.74
N ILE A 83 -12.26 11.02 -1.90
CA ILE A 83 -11.25 9.99 -2.17
C ILE A 83 -10.41 10.47 -3.34
N GLU A 84 -9.10 10.42 -3.18
CA GLU A 84 -8.12 10.67 -4.25
C GLU A 84 -7.50 9.33 -4.67
N TYR A 85 -7.48 9.02 -5.96
CA TYR A 85 -6.76 7.86 -6.49
C TYR A 85 -5.51 8.34 -7.22
N VAL A 86 -4.37 7.72 -6.93
CA VAL A 86 -3.08 8.09 -7.49
C VAL A 86 -2.33 6.84 -7.92
N PHE A 87 -2.07 6.70 -9.21
CA PHE A 87 -1.21 5.63 -9.73
C PHE A 87 0.26 5.94 -9.43
N VAL A 88 0.99 4.99 -8.87
CA VAL A 88 2.41 5.14 -8.49
C VAL A 88 3.29 4.29 -9.40
N LEU A 89 4.13 4.96 -10.19
CA LEU A 89 5.02 4.36 -11.17
C LEU A 89 6.49 4.68 -10.86
N GLY A 90 7.38 3.84 -11.37
CA GLY A 90 8.78 4.21 -11.62
C GLY A 90 9.00 4.62 -13.08
N GLN A 91 10.19 5.10 -13.39
CA GLN A 91 10.61 5.34 -14.77
C GLN A 91 10.93 4.03 -15.50
N THR A 92 10.96 4.08 -16.83
CA THR A 92 11.36 2.98 -17.70
C THR A 92 12.56 3.40 -18.53
N ASN A 93 13.41 2.44 -18.92
CA ASN A 93 14.54 2.69 -19.84
C ASN A 93 14.11 2.67 -21.32
N ASN A 94 12.81 2.57 -21.59
CA ASN A 94 12.26 2.56 -22.94
C ASN A 94 11.59 3.92 -23.19
N ASP A 95 12.24 4.77 -24.00
CA ASP A 95 11.79 6.13 -24.29
C ASP A 95 10.41 6.17 -24.93
N THR A 96 10.08 5.21 -25.80
CA THR A 96 8.74 5.09 -26.40
C THR A 96 7.69 4.86 -25.33
N LEU A 97 7.93 3.92 -24.41
CA LEU A 97 7.02 3.63 -23.31
C LEU A 97 6.93 4.82 -22.34
N GLN A 98 8.03 5.52 -22.07
CA GLN A 98 8.04 6.71 -21.24
C GLN A 98 7.18 7.83 -21.87
N GLY A 99 7.32 8.07 -23.18
CA GLY A 99 6.48 9.04 -23.90
C GLY A 99 4.99 8.68 -23.91
N GLU A 100 4.64 7.38 -23.89
CA GLU A 100 3.25 6.94 -23.73
C GLU A 100 2.71 7.19 -22.31
N ILE A 101 3.52 6.98 -21.27
CA ILE A 101 3.17 7.30 -19.88
C ILE A 101 2.92 8.80 -19.72
N GLU A 102 3.79 9.64 -20.29
CA GLU A 102 3.63 11.10 -20.25
C GLU A 102 2.33 11.55 -20.91
N LYS A 103 2.01 11.00 -22.10
CA LYS A 103 0.73 11.24 -22.78
C LYS A 103 -0.46 10.78 -21.95
N GLU A 104 -0.35 9.65 -21.25
CA GLU A 104 -1.41 9.19 -20.34
C GLU A 104 -1.58 10.15 -19.16
N ASN A 105 -0.48 10.62 -18.56
CA ASN A 105 -0.51 11.57 -17.44
C ASN A 105 -1.11 12.92 -17.86
N ASP A 106 -0.76 13.43 -19.04
CA ASP A 106 -1.30 14.69 -19.53
C ASP A 106 -2.82 14.67 -19.68
N ARG A 107 -3.38 13.52 -20.06
CA ARG A 107 -4.82 13.31 -20.21
C ARG A 107 -5.53 13.13 -18.86
N ASN A 108 -4.98 12.32 -17.97
CA ASN A 108 -5.71 11.86 -16.77
C ASN A 108 -5.34 12.62 -15.48
N ARG A 109 -4.09 13.11 -15.38
CA ARG A 109 -3.58 13.87 -14.23
C ARG A 109 -3.82 13.16 -12.88
N ASP A 110 -3.60 11.85 -12.85
CA ASP A 110 -3.87 10.96 -11.72
C ASP A 110 -2.72 9.99 -11.40
N MET A 111 -1.51 10.30 -11.88
CA MET A 111 -0.33 9.48 -11.60
C MET A 111 0.83 10.31 -11.07
N ILE A 112 1.71 9.59 -10.36
CA ILE A 112 2.99 10.08 -9.88
C ILE A 112 4.08 9.12 -10.36
N GLN A 113 5.21 9.68 -10.78
CA GLN A 113 6.36 8.89 -11.21
C GLN A 113 7.60 9.32 -10.43
N GLY A 114 8.29 8.35 -9.82
CA GLY A 114 9.55 8.57 -9.14
C GLY A 114 10.76 8.27 -10.02
N ASN A 115 11.91 8.85 -9.69
CA ASN A 115 13.19 8.70 -10.38
C ASN A 115 13.91 7.34 -10.13
N PHE A 116 13.17 6.24 -10.01
CA PHE A 116 13.69 4.87 -9.91
C PHE A 116 13.14 4.01 -11.04
N ILE A 117 13.93 3.02 -11.49
CA ILE A 117 13.47 2.06 -12.50
C ILE A 117 12.32 1.22 -11.95
N ASP A 118 11.20 1.18 -12.66
CA ASP A 118 10.05 0.36 -12.31
C ASP A 118 10.37 -1.12 -12.53
N SER A 119 10.59 -1.84 -11.43
CA SER A 119 10.83 -3.27 -11.45
C SER A 119 10.39 -3.90 -10.13
N TYR A 120 10.16 -5.21 -10.14
CA TYR A 120 9.78 -5.94 -8.93
C TYR A 120 10.82 -5.77 -7.80
N LYS A 121 12.11 -5.73 -8.14
CA LYS A 121 13.21 -5.55 -7.17
C LYS A 121 13.27 -4.13 -6.58
N ASN A 122 12.68 -3.15 -7.27
CA ASN A 122 12.65 -1.75 -6.85
C ASN A 122 11.32 -1.33 -6.22
N LEU A 123 10.43 -2.28 -5.90
CA LEU A 123 9.17 -1.95 -5.23
C LEU A 123 9.40 -1.24 -3.89
N THR A 124 10.48 -1.52 -3.16
CA THR A 124 10.83 -0.76 -1.95
C THR A 124 11.11 0.71 -2.25
N PHE A 125 11.76 1.06 -3.38
CA PHE A 125 11.89 2.46 -3.78
C PHE A 125 10.52 3.09 -4.07
N LYS A 126 9.64 2.37 -4.76
CA LYS A 126 8.23 2.80 -4.99
C LYS A 126 7.49 3.03 -3.67
N ARG A 127 7.75 2.21 -2.66
CA ARG A 127 7.22 2.34 -1.29
C ARG A 127 7.72 3.56 -0.57
N VAL A 128 9.02 3.80 -0.54
CA VAL A 128 9.58 4.99 0.10
C VAL A 128 9.15 6.26 -0.63
N PHE A 129 9.15 6.25 -1.96
CA PHE A 129 8.65 7.36 -2.77
C PHE A 129 7.19 7.70 -2.47
N SER A 130 6.35 6.68 -2.29
CA SER A 130 4.94 6.85 -1.89
C SER A 130 4.80 7.55 -0.55
N LEU A 131 5.59 7.12 0.45
CA LEU A 131 5.61 7.75 1.77
C LEU A 131 6.07 9.22 1.67
N PHE A 132 7.15 9.48 0.92
CA PHE A 132 7.64 10.83 0.63
C PHE A 132 6.57 11.71 0.00
N TRP A 133 5.94 11.24 -1.09
CA TRP A 133 4.99 12.02 -1.86
C TRP A 133 3.76 12.38 -1.04
N VAL A 134 3.20 11.42 -0.30
CA VAL A 134 2.04 11.69 0.59
C VAL A 134 2.43 12.69 1.67
N ASN A 135 3.60 12.52 2.30
CA ASN A 135 4.06 13.40 3.35
C ASN A 135 4.31 14.84 2.85
N LYS A 136 4.70 14.98 1.58
CA LYS A 136 4.95 16.28 0.93
C LYS A 136 3.65 16.96 0.48
N TYR A 137 2.73 16.23 -0.15
CA TYR A 137 1.60 16.85 -0.87
C TYR A 137 0.23 16.56 -0.24
N CYS A 138 0.05 15.45 0.46
CA CYS A 138 -1.24 15.00 1.00
C CYS A 138 -1.22 14.89 2.53
N LYS A 139 -0.52 15.81 3.19
CA LYS A 139 -0.31 15.81 4.64
C LYS A 139 -1.61 15.83 5.44
N ASP A 140 -2.69 16.37 4.89
CA ASP A 140 -3.98 16.54 5.59
C ASP A 140 -4.98 15.42 5.27
N ALA A 141 -4.56 14.34 4.59
CA ALA A 141 -5.41 13.17 4.44
C ALA A 141 -5.68 12.49 5.80
N ILE A 142 -6.81 11.80 5.98
CA ILE A 142 -7.04 11.01 7.21
C ILE A 142 -6.40 9.63 7.07
N PHE A 143 -6.72 8.94 5.97
CA PHE A 143 -6.22 7.61 5.66
C PHE A 143 -5.50 7.58 4.31
N VAL A 144 -4.55 6.65 4.21
CA VAL A 144 -3.81 6.34 3.01
C VAL A 144 -3.90 4.83 2.80
N ILE A 145 -4.34 4.43 1.63
CA ILE A 145 -4.50 3.03 1.28
C ILE A 145 -3.50 2.72 0.17
N LYS A 146 -2.68 1.70 0.36
CA LYS A 146 -1.89 1.11 -0.73
C LYS A 146 -2.67 -0.06 -1.29
N ILE A 147 -2.79 -0.14 -2.61
CA ILE A 147 -3.22 -1.34 -3.33
C ILE A 147 -2.31 -1.64 -4.52
N ASP A 148 -2.24 -2.89 -4.93
CA ASP A 148 -1.75 -3.27 -6.26
C ASP A 148 -2.84 -3.05 -7.33
N ASP A 149 -2.45 -2.96 -8.60
CA ASP A 149 -3.36 -2.66 -9.71
C ASP A 149 -4.27 -3.81 -10.19
N ASP A 150 -4.26 -4.94 -9.47
CA ASP A 150 -5.15 -6.09 -9.65
C ASP A 150 -6.14 -6.25 -8.48
N ILE A 151 -6.28 -5.21 -7.65
CA ILE A 151 -7.19 -5.15 -6.51
C ILE A 151 -8.39 -4.24 -6.77
N THR A 152 -9.59 -4.72 -6.45
CA THR A 152 -10.81 -3.90 -6.36
C THR A 152 -11.16 -3.57 -4.90
N ILE A 153 -11.59 -2.34 -4.66
CA ILE A 153 -12.00 -1.84 -3.34
C ILE A 153 -13.53 -1.72 -3.25
N ASN A 154 -14.11 -2.24 -2.17
CA ASN A 154 -15.51 -2.04 -1.82
C ASN A 154 -15.70 -0.74 -1.03
N ILE A 155 -15.77 0.39 -1.73
CA ILE A 155 -15.93 1.73 -1.13
C ILE A 155 -17.14 1.83 -0.17
N PRO A 156 -18.34 1.32 -0.51
CA PRO A 156 -19.49 1.36 0.40
C PRO A 156 -19.28 0.67 1.75
N LEU A 157 -18.46 -0.39 1.81
CA LEU A 157 -18.13 -1.06 3.08
C LEU A 157 -16.96 -0.38 3.80
N LEU A 158 -15.98 0.11 3.05
CA LEU A 158 -14.77 0.73 3.58
C LEU A 158 -15.06 2.07 4.29
N ILE A 159 -15.91 2.91 3.73
CA ILE A 159 -16.17 4.25 4.29
C ILE A 159 -16.78 4.20 5.70
N PRO A 160 -17.85 3.43 5.96
CA PRO A 160 -18.40 3.27 7.32
C PRO A 160 -17.37 2.69 8.31
N TYR A 161 -16.55 1.74 7.87
CA TYR A 161 -15.49 1.16 8.70
C TYR A 161 -14.48 2.21 9.15
N LEU A 162 -13.99 3.03 8.22
CA LEU A 162 -13.02 4.10 8.51
C LEU A 162 -13.66 5.25 9.30
N ASN A 163 -14.92 5.59 9.06
CA ASN A 163 -15.66 6.55 9.89
C ASN A 163 -15.69 6.08 11.36
N ASN A 164 -15.96 4.80 11.61
CA ASN A 164 -15.96 4.29 12.99
C ASN A 164 -14.59 4.43 13.69
N LYS A 165 -13.48 4.35 12.94
CA LYS A 165 -12.14 4.62 13.48
C LYS A 165 -11.97 6.08 13.86
N VAL A 166 -12.47 7.00 13.03
CA VAL A 166 -12.46 8.45 13.31
C VAL A 166 -13.31 8.76 14.53
N ASP A 167 -14.53 8.21 14.62
CA ASP A 167 -15.44 8.42 15.75
C ASP A 167 -14.83 7.93 17.07
N LYS A 168 -14.01 6.88 17.00
CA LYS A 168 -13.26 6.33 18.14
C LYS A 168 -11.90 7.00 18.38
N ASN A 169 -11.56 8.05 17.63
CA ASN A 169 -10.27 8.75 17.69
C ASN A 169 -9.05 7.82 17.55
N ILE A 170 -9.14 6.77 16.73
CA ILE A 170 -8.02 5.86 16.47
C ILE A 170 -7.08 6.50 15.45
N THR A 171 -5.91 6.96 15.91
CA THR A 171 -4.96 7.73 15.11
C THR A 171 -3.74 6.95 14.63
N ASN A 172 -3.52 5.74 15.13
CA ASN A 172 -2.45 4.83 14.72
C ASN A 172 -3.04 3.57 14.09
N VAL A 173 -3.26 3.62 12.78
CA VAL A 173 -3.83 2.51 11.99
C VAL A 173 -2.77 2.00 11.02
N LEU A 174 -2.49 0.70 11.09
CA LEU A 174 -1.81 -0.08 10.07
C LEU A 174 -2.52 -1.44 9.97
N GLU A 175 -3.34 -1.59 8.95
CA GLU A 175 -4.29 -2.70 8.83
C GLU A 175 -4.27 -3.38 7.47
N CYS A 176 -4.25 -4.70 7.46
CA CYS A 176 -4.11 -5.52 6.24
C CYS A 176 -4.32 -7.01 6.53
N PHE A 177 -4.12 -7.89 5.55
CA PHE A 177 -3.90 -9.31 5.85
C PHE A 177 -2.50 -9.48 6.40
N THR A 178 -2.40 -9.90 7.66
CA THR A 178 -1.13 -9.95 8.35
C THR A 178 -0.46 -11.29 8.12
N MET A 179 0.79 -11.24 7.68
CA MET A 179 1.68 -12.38 7.51
C MET A 179 2.47 -12.55 8.81
N PHE A 180 2.23 -13.67 9.50
CA PHE A 180 2.90 -14.00 10.77
C PHE A 180 3.91 -15.15 10.59
N GLU A 181 5.01 -15.08 11.34
CA GLU A 181 6.03 -16.14 11.43
C GLU A 181 6.61 -16.59 10.08
N ILE A 182 6.65 -15.68 9.10
CA ILE A 182 7.20 -15.97 7.78
C ILE A 182 8.72 -16.03 7.86
N GLN A 183 9.25 -17.15 7.37
CA GLN A 183 10.70 -17.36 7.26
C GLN A 183 11.22 -16.78 5.95
N PRO A 184 12.39 -16.13 5.94
CA PRO A 184 13.04 -15.72 4.71
C PRO A 184 13.37 -16.94 3.85
N TYR A 185 13.06 -16.87 2.56
CA TYR A 185 13.42 -17.96 1.64
C TYR A 185 14.94 -17.99 1.46
N ARG A 186 15.57 -19.08 1.87
CA ARG A 186 17.05 -19.24 1.81
C ARG A 186 17.55 -19.93 0.56
N THR A 187 16.66 -20.30 -0.37
CA THR A 187 17.03 -20.93 -1.64
C THR A 187 17.32 -19.86 -2.70
N PRO A 188 18.54 -19.78 -3.29
CA PRO A 188 18.90 -18.74 -4.27
C PRO A 188 18.00 -18.63 -5.50
N ARG A 189 17.35 -19.74 -5.90
CA ARG A 189 16.40 -19.76 -7.02
C ARG A 189 15.02 -19.18 -6.68
N SER A 190 14.73 -18.95 -5.40
CA SER A 190 13.45 -18.35 -4.99
C SER A 190 13.40 -16.90 -5.47
N LYS A 191 12.26 -16.50 -6.04
CA LYS A 191 11.98 -15.09 -6.35
C LYS A 191 12.19 -14.19 -5.12
N TRP A 192 11.94 -14.73 -3.92
CA TRP A 192 12.04 -14.07 -2.61
C TRP A 192 13.30 -14.45 -1.83
N TYR A 193 14.35 -14.91 -2.51
CA TYR A 193 15.61 -15.26 -1.86
C TYR A 193 16.15 -14.12 -0.98
N THR A 194 16.50 -14.47 0.26
CA THR A 194 17.10 -13.57 1.24
C THR A 194 18.29 -14.31 1.87
N SER A 195 19.50 -13.79 1.68
CA SER A 195 20.70 -14.39 2.26
C SER A 195 20.78 -14.16 3.77
N PHE A 196 21.61 -14.93 4.48
CA PHE A 196 21.86 -14.68 5.91
C PHE A 196 22.57 -13.34 6.15
N SER A 197 23.37 -12.85 5.20
CA SER A 197 23.97 -11.52 5.27
C SER A 197 22.95 -10.40 5.11
N ASP A 198 21.93 -10.58 4.27
CA ASP A 198 20.87 -9.57 4.11
C ASP A 198 19.93 -9.52 5.32
N TYR A 199 19.68 -10.69 5.93
CA TYR A 199 18.82 -10.83 7.11
C TYR A 199 19.18 -12.11 7.86
N PRO A 200 19.81 -12.04 9.05
CA PRO A 200 20.31 -13.23 9.76
C PRO A 200 19.23 -13.95 10.57
N PHE A 201 18.11 -13.29 10.85
CA PHE A 201 17.09 -13.82 11.75
C PHE A 201 16.22 -14.91 11.10
N PRO A 202 15.62 -15.81 11.91
CA PRO A 202 14.84 -16.93 11.39
C PRO A 202 13.49 -16.52 10.80
N THR A 203 12.89 -15.41 11.25
CA THR A 203 11.56 -14.95 10.83
C THR A 203 11.53 -13.46 10.66
N PHE A 204 10.74 -12.95 9.71
CA PHE A 204 10.45 -11.53 9.61
C PHE A 204 9.50 -11.07 10.74
N PRO A 205 9.53 -9.78 11.14
CA PRO A 205 8.46 -9.17 11.92
C PRO A 205 7.10 -9.33 11.22
N PRO A 206 5.97 -9.30 11.94
CA PRO A 206 4.66 -9.30 11.31
C PRO A 206 4.53 -8.16 10.29
N PHE A 207 4.02 -8.46 9.10
CA PHE A 207 3.91 -7.49 8.00
C PHE A 207 2.62 -7.71 7.21
N CYS A 208 2.24 -6.74 6.39
CA CYS A 208 1.10 -6.85 5.48
C CYS A 208 1.44 -7.68 4.25
N ALA A 209 0.55 -8.56 3.84
CA ALA A 209 0.65 -9.15 2.51
C ALA A 209 0.63 -8.05 1.44
N GLY A 210 1.46 -8.23 0.41
CA GLY A 210 1.68 -7.25 -0.66
C GLY A 210 0.44 -6.51 -1.20
N PRO A 211 -0.71 -7.17 -1.48
CA PRO A 211 -1.72 -6.54 -2.32
C PRO A 211 -2.43 -5.32 -1.73
N SER A 212 -2.58 -5.21 -0.40
CA SER A 212 -3.16 -3.99 0.18
C SER A 212 -2.81 -3.72 1.64
N SER A 213 -2.87 -2.44 2.00
CA SER A 213 -2.80 -1.98 3.40
C SER A 213 -3.53 -0.65 3.59
N ILE A 214 -4.16 -0.49 4.76
CA ILE A 214 -4.78 0.73 5.25
C ILE A 214 -3.85 1.35 6.28
N MET A 215 -3.53 2.62 6.12
CA MET A 215 -2.68 3.37 7.04
C MET A 215 -3.35 4.68 7.42
N SER A 216 -3.24 5.08 8.67
CA SER A 216 -3.52 6.47 9.07
C SER A 216 -2.39 7.38 8.59
N ILE A 217 -2.68 8.67 8.36
CA ILE A 217 -1.66 9.65 7.95
C ILE A 217 -0.53 9.80 8.98
N ASN A 218 -0.82 9.61 10.27
CA ASN A 218 0.19 9.64 11.32
C ASN A 218 1.18 8.48 11.21
N VAL A 219 0.70 7.29 10.85
CA VAL A 219 1.57 6.13 10.58
C VAL A 219 2.43 6.38 9.35
N ILE A 220 1.89 6.95 8.27
CA ILE A 220 2.67 7.33 7.08
C ILE A 220 3.80 8.29 7.43
N ARG A 221 3.51 9.35 8.20
CA ARG A 221 4.51 10.34 8.65
C ARG A 221 5.63 9.69 9.47
N GLN A 222 5.28 8.82 10.41
CA GLN A 222 6.26 8.13 11.25
C GLN A 222 7.11 7.16 10.42
N MET A 223 6.49 6.38 9.55
CA MET A 223 7.19 5.44 8.67
C MET A 223 8.11 6.15 7.69
N TYR A 224 7.71 7.29 7.12
CA TYR A 224 8.59 8.09 6.26
C TYR A 224 9.83 8.56 7.01
N LYS A 225 9.70 9.02 8.25
CA LYS A 225 10.86 9.36 9.10
C LYS A 225 11.73 8.14 9.37
N ALA A 226 11.12 6.98 9.65
CA ALA A 226 11.85 5.74 9.90
C ALA A 226 12.69 5.26 8.70
N THR A 227 12.33 5.60 7.46
CA THR A 227 13.16 5.23 6.30
C THR A 227 14.54 5.89 6.32
N SER A 228 14.74 6.91 7.17
CA SER A 228 16.05 7.55 7.31
C SER A 228 17.03 6.77 8.17
N ILE A 229 16.54 5.84 9.00
CA ILE A 229 17.31 5.09 9.99
C ILE A 229 17.23 3.57 9.82
N VAL A 230 16.19 3.07 9.14
CA VAL A 230 16.03 1.64 8.85
C VAL A 230 16.73 1.34 7.53
N PRO A 231 17.73 0.44 7.52
CA PRO A 231 18.41 0.05 6.29
C PRO A 231 17.48 -0.59 5.26
N PHE A 232 17.71 -0.28 3.99
CA PHE A 232 16.95 -0.74 2.85
C PHE A 232 16.87 -2.26 2.84
N PHE A 233 15.65 -2.75 2.59
CA PHE A 233 15.41 -4.14 2.31
C PHE A 233 14.52 -4.27 1.08
N TRP A 234 14.93 -5.13 0.14
CA TRP A 234 14.39 -5.12 -1.22
C TRP A 234 12.97 -5.69 -1.33
N LEU A 235 12.51 -6.45 -0.32
CA LEU A 235 11.12 -6.92 -0.22
C LEU A 235 10.25 -5.79 0.34
N GLU A 236 9.43 -5.19 -0.54
CA GLU A 236 8.63 -4.00 -0.24
C GLU A 236 7.68 -4.15 0.94
N ASP A 237 6.97 -5.27 1.00
CA ASP A 237 5.99 -5.60 2.02
C ASP A 237 6.66 -5.82 3.38
N VAL A 238 7.75 -6.59 3.41
CA VAL A 238 8.58 -6.82 4.60
C VAL A 238 9.20 -5.52 5.12
N TYR A 239 9.80 -4.72 4.24
CA TYR A 239 10.39 -3.44 4.62
C TYR A 239 9.32 -2.45 5.08
N GLY A 240 8.34 -2.19 4.22
CA GLY A 240 7.37 -1.12 4.33
C GLY A 240 6.24 -1.38 5.30
N SER A 241 6.00 -2.61 5.74
CA SER A 241 4.97 -2.92 6.73
C SER A 241 5.41 -3.89 7.82
N GLY A 242 6.65 -4.40 7.74
CA GLY A 242 7.32 -5.10 8.83
C GLY A 242 8.35 -4.21 9.51
N PHE A 243 9.46 -3.92 8.85
CA PHE A 243 10.62 -3.27 9.48
C PHE A 243 10.31 -1.85 9.95
N LEU A 244 9.76 -0.99 9.09
CA LEU A 244 9.43 0.40 9.43
C LEU A 244 8.48 0.50 10.65
N PRO A 245 7.30 -0.15 10.67
CA PRO A 245 6.42 -0.08 11.82
C PRO A 245 6.98 -0.82 13.05
N TRP A 246 7.79 -1.86 12.87
CA TRP A 246 8.39 -2.61 13.98
C TRP A 246 9.31 -1.73 14.83
N VAL A 247 10.22 -0.96 14.21
CA VAL A 247 11.09 -0.03 14.95
C VAL A 247 10.33 1.11 15.61
N LEU A 248 9.14 1.43 15.10
CA LEU A 248 8.25 2.44 15.65
C LEU A 248 7.28 1.88 16.71
N ASN A 249 7.36 0.58 17.02
CA ASN A 249 6.43 -0.11 17.92
C ASN A 249 4.96 0.00 17.46
N ILE A 250 4.72 0.14 16.15
CA ILE A 250 3.39 0.17 15.53
C ILE A 250 2.98 -1.27 15.23
N LYS A 251 1.80 -1.67 15.73
CA LYS A 251 1.27 -3.01 15.49
C LYS A 251 0.55 -3.08 14.15
N VAL A 252 0.87 -4.11 13.36
CA VAL A 252 0.09 -4.51 12.20
C VAL A 252 -1.15 -5.28 12.68
N VAL A 253 -2.33 -4.84 12.30
CA VAL A 253 -3.61 -5.42 12.75
C VAL A 253 -4.35 -6.02 11.56
N GLN A 254 -4.91 -7.21 11.72
CA GLN A 254 -5.78 -7.78 10.68
C GLN A 254 -7.26 -7.43 10.95
N PRO A 255 -7.93 -6.67 10.07
CA PRO A 255 -9.37 -6.47 10.18
C PRO A 255 -10.14 -7.78 10.01
N LYS A 256 -11.21 -7.98 10.78
CA LYS A 256 -12.07 -9.17 10.67
C LYS A 256 -12.64 -9.39 9.25
N CYS A 257 -12.84 -8.31 8.50
CA CYS A 257 -13.44 -8.32 7.16
C CYS A 257 -12.41 -8.31 6.02
N TYR A 258 -11.15 -8.63 6.34
CA TYR A 258 -10.12 -8.81 5.33
C TYR A 258 -10.15 -10.26 4.82
N ILE A 259 -10.35 -10.49 3.51
CA ILE A 259 -10.29 -11.83 2.89
C ILE A 259 -9.43 -11.79 1.63
N LYS A 260 -8.69 -12.88 1.41
CA LYS A 260 -7.52 -12.98 0.52
C LYS A 260 -7.84 -13.40 -0.93
N ASP A 261 -8.90 -14.18 -1.18
CA ASP A 261 -9.09 -14.85 -2.47
C ASP A 261 -10.56 -14.99 -2.90
N LEU A 262 -10.79 -14.79 -4.20
CA LEU A 262 -12.07 -15.05 -4.87
C LEU A 262 -12.57 -16.49 -4.65
N HIS A 263 -11.67 -17.47 -4.54
CA HIS A 263 -12.03 -18.87 -4.28
C HIS A 263 -12.61 -19.11 -2.86
N GLN A 264 -12.25 -18.28 -1.88
CA GLN A 264 -12.92 -18.28 -0.56
C GLN A 264 -14.19 -17.42 -0.55
N SER A 265 -14.40 -16.60 -1.59
CA SER A 265 -15.56 -15.71 -1.73
C SER A 265 -16.79 -16.38 -2.34
N VAL A 266 -16.64 -17.52 -3.03
CA VAL A 266 -17.79 -18.24 -3.64
C VAL A 266 -18.84 -18.64 -2.58
N ASN A 267 -18.43 -18.84 -1.33
CA ASN A 267 -19.33 -19.18 -0.21
C ASN A 267 -19.61 -18.01 0.76
N LYS A 268 -19.02 -16.82 0.56
CA LYS A 268 -19.27 -15.64 1.41
C LYS A 268 -19.93 -14.55 0.58
N GLN A 269 -21.05 -14.01 1.05
CA GLN A 269 -21.72 -12.90 0.37
C GLN A 269 -20.70 -11.76 0.12
N PRO A 270 -20.57 -11.24 -1.13
CA PRO A 270 -19.55 -10.24 -1.52
C PRO A 270 -19.52 -8.98 -0.65
N CYS A 271 -20.60 -8.69 0.06
CA CYS A 271 -20.76 -7.47 0.84
C CYS A 271 -19.99 -7.42 2.19
N HIS A 272 -19.17 -8.43 2.52
CA HIS A 272 -18.29 -8.42 3.70
C HIS A 272 -16.80 -8.20 3.38
N LEU A 273 -16.45 -7.86 2.14
CA LEU A 273 -15.07 -7.77 1.67
C LEU A 273 -14.63 -6.32 1.48
N PHE A 274 -13.50 -5.92 2.08
CA PHE A 274 -12.87 -4.61 1.77
C PHE A 274 -12.14 -4.62 0.43
N TYR A 275 -11.43 -5.71 0.14
CA TYR A 275 -10.59 -5.89 -1.04
C TYR A 275 -10.95 -7.18 -1.75
N ILE A 276 -10.85 -7.17 -3.08
CA ILE A 276 -11.03 -8.33 -3.93
C ILE A 276 -9.82 -8.40 -4.86
N ASN A 277 -9.09 -9.51 -4.79
CA ASN A 277 -7.87 -9.75 -5.55
C ASN A 277 -8.15 -10.57 -6.82
N ASN A 278 -7.22 -10.53 -7.78
CA ASN A 278 -7.09 -11.50 -8.86
C ASN A 278 -8.11 -11.35 -9.99
N LEU A 279 -8.49 -10.11 -10.29
CA LEU A 279 -9.31 -9.79 -11.46
C LEU A 279 -8.40 -9.78 -12.69
N LYS A 280 -8.14 -10.96 -13.24
CA LYS A 280 -7.13 -11.17 -14.29
C LYS A 280 -7.48 -10.53 -15.63
N ASN A 281 -8.73 -10.11 -15.80
CA ASN A 281 -9.27 -9.60 -17.05
C ASN A 281 -10.33 -8.50 -16.79
N VAL A 282 -10.63 -7.78 -17.87
CA VAL A 282 -11.53 -6.61 -17.87
C VAL A 282 -12.94 -7.00 -17.42
N SER A 283 -13.46 -8.13 -17.90
CA SER A 283 -14.83 -8.58 -17.60
C SER A 283 -15.03 -8.81 -16.11
N ASP A 284 -14.13 -9.55 -15.46
CA ASP A 284 -14.24 -9.87 -14.03
C ASP A 284 -14.28 -8.60 -13.17
N SER A 285 -13.47 -7.58 -13.53
CA SER A 285 -13.45 -6.30 -12.80
C SER A 285 -14.76 -5.53 -12.93
N TYR A 286 -15.32 -5.44 -14.14
CA TYR A 286 -16.59 -4.77 -14.38
C TYR A 286 -17.78 -5.53 -13.80
N GLU A 287 -17.81 -6.85 -13.93
CA GLU A 287 -18.85 -7.71 -13.37
C GLU A 287 -18.84 -7.61 -11.85
N MET A 288 -17.67 -7.73 -11.22
CA MET A 288 -17.53 -7.56 -9.78
C MET A 288 -17.99 -6.17 -9.33
N TRP A 289 -17.57 -5.12 -10.04
CA TRP A 289 -18.02 -3.75 -9.77
C TRP A 289 -19.54 -3.62 -9.85
N LYS A 290 -20.16 -4.15 -10.92
CA LYS A 290 -21.61 -4.18 -11.08
C LYS A 290 -22.29 -4.97 -9.95
N THR A 291 -21.72 -6.09 -9.51
CA THR A 291 -22.24 -6.87 -8.38
C THR A 291 -22.19 -6.07 -7.08
N LEU A 292 -21.10 -5.36 -6.80
CA LEU A 292 -20.97 -4.50 -5.62
C LEU A 292 -21.94 -3.32 -5.66
N GLU A 293 -22.03 -2.65 -6.81
CA GLU A 293 -22.93 -1.52 -7.02
C GLU A 293 -24.40 -1.94 -6.91
N THR A 294 -24.78 -3.05 -7.55
CA THR A 294 -26.15 -3.59 -7.52
C THR A 294 -26.50 -4.14 -6.15
N GLY A 295 -25.58 -4.86 -5.50
CA GLY A 295 -25.76 -5.35 -4.13
C GLY A 295 -25.97 -4.22 -3.13
N TYR A 296 -25.28 -3.09 -3.30
CA TYR A 296 -25.52 -1.89 -2.49
C TYR A 296 -26.89 -1.26 -2.76
N LYS A 297 -27.27 -1.08 -4.04
CA LYS A 297 -28.58 -0.53 -4.42
C LYS A 297 -29.75 -1.38 -3.94
N LEU A 298 -29.61 -2.71 -3.97
CA LEU A 298 -30.65 -3.66 -3.56
C LEU A 298 -30.72 -3.91 -2.04
N LYS A 299 -29.64 -3.69 -1.28
CA LYS A 299 -29.57 -4.00 0.17
C LYS A 299 -29.60 -2.79 1.10
N GLN A 300 -30.34 -1.72 0.76
CA GLN A 300 -30.72 -0.73 1.79
C GLN A 300 -31.48 -1.36 2.98
N ASN A 301 -31.97 -2.61 2.85
CA ASN A 301 -32.74 -3.33 3.89
C ASN A 301 -32.10 -4.60 4.48
N GLN A 302 -30.85 -4.97 4.17
CA GLN A 302 -30.16 -6.09 4.86
C GLN A 302 -28.72 -5.72 5.21
N SER A 303 -28.39 -5.84 6.49
CA SER A 303 -27.20 -5.27 7.11
C SER A 303 -25.90 -6.00 6.73
N CYS A 304 -25.28 -5.61 5.63
CA CYS A 304 -23.86 -5.89 5.40
C CYS A 304 -23.06 -5.02 6.38
N LYS A 305 -22.56 -5.64 7.44
CA LYS A 305 -22.02 -4.95 8.61
C LYS A 305 -20.71 -5.64 8.99
N CYS A 306 -19.62 -4.88 9.01
CA CYS A 306 -18.33 -5.34 9.52
C CYS A 306 -18.26 -5.05 11.03
N TRP A 307 -18.56 -6.04 11.89
CA TRP A 307 -18.38 -5.94 13.35
C TRP A 307 -17.57 -7.10 13.91
#